data_AF-A0A1H2RCV5-F1
#
_entry.id   AF-A0A1H2RCV5-F1
#
_cell.length_a   1.000
_cell.length_b   1.000
_cell.length_c   1.000
_cell.angle_alpha   90.00
_cell.angle_beta   90.00
_cell.angle_gamma   90.00
#
_symmetry.space_group_name_H-M   'P 1'
#
loop_
_entity.id
_entity.type
_entity.pdbx_description
1 polymer ?
#
loop_
_entity_poly.entity_id
_entity_poly.type
_entity_poly.pdbx_seq_one_letter_code
_entity_poly.pdbx_strand_id
1 'polypeptide(L)'
;MWGAEPSFRFWSCLNVASAALAFALPLSGEGRALILALGVLVLAAEGLNTGVEAAVDRSGMERDPLAKYAKDAASAGVALTAIAAGLAWVILIIDLF
;
A
#
# COMPACT_ATOMS: atom_id res chain seq x y z
N MET A 1 -6.69 -12.80 -3.73
CA MET A 1 -6.37 -11.57 -2.97
C MET A 1 -7.43 -11.27 -1.94
N TRP A 2 -8.56 -10.60 -2.23
CA TRP A 2 -9.49 -10.13 -1.18
C TRP A 2 -9.98 -11.19 -0.18
N GLY A 3 -10.30 -12.41 -0.63
CA GLY A 3 -10.73 -13.49 0.28
C GLY A 3 -9.59 -14.33 0.88
N ALA A 4 -8.37 -14.19 0.37
CA ALA A 4 -7.24 -15.07 0.68
C ALA A 4 -6.20 -14.41 1.59
N GLU A 5 -6.03 -13.08 1.51
CA GLU A 5 -4.99 -12.36 2.26
C GLU A 5 -5.58 -11.29 3.19
N PRO A 6 -5.37 -11.41 4.50
CA PRO A 6 -5.79 -10.40 5.47
C PRO A 6 -5.18 -9.01 5.22
N SER A 7 -3.92 -8.94 4.77
CA SER A 7 -3.20 -7.68 4.50
C SER A 7 -3.83 -6.89 3.36
N PHE A 8 -4.21 -7.55 2.26
CA PHE A 8 -4.89 -6.90 1.14
C PHE A 8 -6.23 -6.27 1.54
N ARG A 9 -7.00 -6.94 2.42
CA ARG A 9 -8.25 -6.40 2.96
C ARG A 9 -7.98 -5.17 3.84
N PHE A 10 -6.95 -5.23 4.68
CA PHE A 10 -6.57 -4.12 5.54
C PHE A 10 -6.23 -2.88 4.70
N TRP A 11 -5.33 -2.99 3.73
CA TRP A 11 -4.95 -1.87 2.87
C TRP A 11 -6.11 -1.32 2.06
N SER A 12 -7.01 -2.20 1.60
CA SER A 12 -8.17 -1.75 0.85
C SER A 12 -9.19 -1.01 1.70
N CYS A 13 -9.50 -1.50 2.90
CA CYS A 13 -10.35 -0.78 3.85
C CYS A 13 -9.74 0.58 4.23
N LEU A 14 -8.43 0.62 4.46
CA LEU A 14 -7.71 1.85 4.76
C LEU A 14 -7.73 2.83 3.59
N ASN A 15 -7.57 2.34 2.35
CA ASN A 15 -7.64 3.16 1.15
C ASN A 15 -9.06 3.73 0.92
N VAL A 16 -10.12 2.94 1.15
CA VAL A 16 -11.50 3.45 1.09
C VAL A 16 -11.75 4.53 2.15
N ALA A 17 -11.28 4.32 3.38
CA ALA A 17 -11.38 5.33 4.44
C ALA A 17 -10.59 6.60 4.10
N SER A 18 -9.37 6.44 3.58
CA SER A 18 -8.52 7.53 3.08
C SER A 18 -9.21 8.32 1.97
N ALA A 19 -9.76 7.65 0.96
CA ALA A 19 -10.50 8.31 -0.12
C ALA A 19 -11.71 9.10 0.41
N ALA A 20 -12.49 8.51 1.33
CA ALA A 20 -13.62 9.20 1.95
C ALA A 20 -13.17 10.47 2.69
N LEU A 21 -12.08 10.41 3.45
CA LEU A 21 -11.50 11.59 4.12
C LEU A 21 -11.00 12.64 3.12
N ALA A 22 -10.38 12.22 2.01
CA ALA A 22 -9.87 13.13 0.99
C ALA A 22 -11.00 13.91 0.28
N PHE A 23 -12.21 13.34 0.19
CA PHE A 23 -13.40 14.03 -0.29
C PHE A 23 -14.11 14.85 0.81
N ALA A 24 -14.02 14.43 2.07
CA ALA A 24 -14.65 15.13 3.19
C ALA A 24 -13.90 16.41 3.61
N LEU A 25 -12.57 16.46 3.42
CA LEU A 25 -11.74 17.61 3.74
C LEU A 25 -11.62 18.58 2.55
N PRO A 26 -11.50 19.90 2.81
CA PRO A 26 -11.38 20.91 1.76
C PRO A 26 -9.95 20.98 1.21
N LEU A 27 -9.44 19.84 0.73
CA LEU A 27 -8.13 19.72 0.08
C LEU A 27 -8.17 20.32 -1.34
N SER A 28 -7.02 20.78 -1.81
CA SER A 28 -6.83 21.17 -3.22
C SER A 28 -7.09 19.98 -4.17
N GLY A 29 -7.39 20.28 -5.44
CA GLY A 29 -7.64 19.25 -6.44
C GLY A 29 -6.43 18.35 -6.65
N GLU A 30 -5.24 18.95 -6.63
CA GLU A 30 -3.95 18.28 -6.76
C GLU A 30 -3.65 17.41 -5.55
N GLY A 31 -3.88 17.92 -4.33
CA GLY A 31 -3.68 17.17 -3.09
C GLY A 31 -4.61 15.96 -3.01
N ARG A 32 -5.88 16.13 -3.38
CA ARG A 32 -6.84 15.01 -3.44
C ARG A 32 -6.41 13.96 -4.48
N ALA A 33 -6.01 14.39 -5.69
CA ALA A 33 -5.52 13.48 -6.72
C ALA A 33 -4.29 12.69 -6.25
N LEU A 34 -3.36 13.33 -5.54
CA LEU A 34 -2.18 12.70 -4.97
C LEU A 34 -2.54 11.59 -3.96
N ILE A 35 -3.44 11.87 -3.01
CA ILE A 35 -3.87 10.86 -2.01
C ILE A 35 -4.54 9.66 -2.68
N LEU A 36 -5.43 9.90 -3.65
CA LEU A 36 -6.10 8.82 -4.38
C LEU A 36 -5.09 7.98 -5.17
N ALA A 37 -4.13 8.62 -5.85
CA ALA A 37 -3.08 7.93 -6.59
C ALA A 37 -2.18 7.09 -5.67
N LEU A 38 -1.75 7.65 -4.53
CA LEU A 38 -0.93 6.94 -3.55
C LEU A 38 -1.67 5.74 -2.94
N GLY A 39 -2.97 5.87 -2.68
CA GLY A 39 -3.80 4.75 -2.24
C GLY A 39 -3.79 3.60 -3.24
N VAL A 40 -3.98 3.88 -4.54
CA VAL A 40 -3.90 2.87 -5.60
C VAL A 40 -2.51 2.24 -5.66
N LEU A 41 -1.44 3.02 -5.50
CA LEU A 41 -0.07 2.51 -5.48
C LEU A 41 0.20 1.58 -4.29
N VAL A 42 -0.35 1.85 -3.11
CA VAL A 42 -0.26 0.93 -1.96
C VAL A 42 -0.90 -0.41 -2.28
N LEU A 43 -2.08 -0.42 -2.92
CA LEU A 43 -2.73 -1.67 -3.35
C LEU A 43 -1.97 -2.39 -4.46
N ALA A 44 -1.35 -1.64 -5.38
CA ALA A 44 -0.49 -2.22 -6.40
C ALA A 44 0.75 -2.87 -5.78
N ALA A 45 1.40 -2.20 -4.83
CA ALA A 45 2.56 -2.74 -4.10
C ALA A 45 2.19 -4.00 -3.30
N GLU A 46 1.06 -3.98 -2.59
CA GLU A 46 0.54 -5.15 -1.89
C GLU A 46 0.26 -6.31 -2.85
N GLY A 47 -0.35 -6.03 -4.01
CA GLY A 47 -0.60 -7.03 -5.03
C GLY A 47 0.69 -7.65 -5.59
N LEU A 48 1.74 -6.85 -5.74
CA LEU A 48 3.07 -7.35 -6.10
C LEU A 48 3.70 -8.18 -4.98
N ASN A 49 3.54 -7.77 -3.72
CA ASN A 49 4.01 -8.54 -2.55
C ASN A 49 3.41 -9.95 -2.52
N THR A 50 2.08 -10.04 -2.59
CA THR A 50 1.35 -11.30 -2.76
C THR A 50 1.88 -12.13 -3.93
N GLY A 51 2.13 -11.48 -5.08
CA GLY A 51 2.64 -12.16 -6.26
C GLY A 51 4.00 -12.80 -6.03
N VAL A 52 4.91 -12.09 -5.35
CA VAL A 52 6.22 -12.60 -4.96
C VAL A 52 6.08 -13.73 -3.95
N GLU A 53 5.25 -13.59 -2.92
CA GLU A 53 4.99 -14.64 -1.94
C GLU A 53 4.48 -15.92 -2.60
N ALA A 54 3.46 -15.82 -3.45
CA ALA A 54 2.89 -16.95 -4.16
C ALA A 54 3.89 -17.62 -5.14
N ALA A 55 4.73 -16.83 -5.81
CA ALA A 55 5.77 -17.36 -6.69
C ALA A 55 6.83 -18.14 -5.92
N VAL A 56 7.28 -17.60 -4.78
CA VAL A 56 8.24 -18.26 -3.90
C VAL A 56 7.65 -19.55 -3.31
N ASP A 57 6.43 -19.50 -2.78
CA ASP A 57 5.78 -20.66 -2.17
C ASP A 57 5.58 -21.79 -3.19
N ARG A 58 5.17 -21.45 -4.42
CA ARG A 58 5.02 -22.43 -5.50
C ARG A 58 6.34 -23.06 -5.95
N SER A 59 7.45 -22.33 -5.83
CA SER A 59 8.77 -22.84 -6.24
C SER A 59 9.41 -23.81 -5.24
N GLY A 60 8.84 -23.95 -4.03
CA GLY A 60 9.42 -24.79 -2.96
C GLY A 60 10.73 -24.25 -2.38
N MET A 61 11.06 -22.98 -2.64
CA MET A 61 12.28 -22.32 -2.16
C MET A 61 12.14 -21.72 -0.75
N GLU A 62 11.22 -22.20 0.09
CA GLU A 62 10.85 -21.53 1.35
C GLU A 62 12.02 -21.40 2.34
N ARG A 63 13.04 -22.26 2.23
CA ARG A 63 14.26 -22.22 3.06
C ARG A 63 15.44 -21.53 2.38
N ASP A 64 15.28 -21.05 1.15
CA ASP A 64 16.32 -20.38 0.40
C ASP A 64 16.54 -18.95 0.95
N PRO A 65 17.77 -18.54 1.31
CA PRO A 65 18.05 -17.18 1.74
C PRO A 65 17.62 -16.09 0.74
N LEU A 66 17.68 -16.36 -0.56
CA LEU A 66 17.25 -15.44 -1.61
C LEU A 66 15.73 -15.32 -1.68
N ALA A 67 15.01 -16.41 -1.44
CA ALA A 67 13.56 -16.39 -1.35
C ALA A 67 13.08 -15.54 -0.17
N LYS A 68 13.75 -15.65 0.99
CA LYS A 68 13.51 -14.76 2.13
C LYS A 68 13.76 -13.31 1.75
N TYR A 69 14.91 -13.02 1.13
CA TYR A 69 15.23 -11.65 0.70
C TYR A 69 14.19 -11.07 -0.26
N ALA A 70 13.69 -11.86 -1.22
CA ALA A 70 12.65 -11.42 -2.15
C ALA A 70 11.34 -11.04 -1.43
N LYS A 71 10.91 -11.85 -0.45
CA LYS A 71 9.72 -11.56 0.38
C LYS A 71 9.91 -10.32 1.25
N ASP A 72 11.07 -10.21 1.90
CA ASP A 72 11.42 -9.05 2.73
C ASP A 72 11.44 -7.75 1.89
N ALA A 73 12.00 -7.80 0.68
CA ALA A 73 12.01 -6.66 -0.24
C ALA A 73 10.60 -6.28 -0.72
N ALA A 74 9.75 -7.26 -1.00
CA ALA A 74 8.40 -7.00 -1.48
C ALA A 74 7.51 -6.37 -0.39
N SER A 75 7.59 -6.87 0.85
CA SER A 75 6.89 -6.29 2.01
C SER A 75 7.43 -4.89 2.37
N ALA A 76 8.73 -4.66 2.22
CA ALA A 76 9.31 -3.31 2.35
C ALA A 76 8.76 -2.35 1.29
N GLY A 77 8.50 -2.83 0.06
CA GLY A 77 7.84 -2.06 -0.98
C GLY A 77 6.45 -1.55 -0.55
N VAL A 78 5.64 -2.42 0.05
CA VAL A 78 4.34 -2.04 0.62
C VAL A 78 4.52 -0.97 1.70
N ALA A 79 5.42 -1.20 2.66
CA ALA A 79 5.67 -0.26 3.74
C ALA A 79 6.12 1.13 3.23
N LEU A 80 7.00 1.18 2.24
CA LEU A 80 7.47 2.43 1.65
C LEU A 80 6.35 3.19 0.94
N THR A 81 5.48 2.50 0.19
CA THR A 81 4.32 3.15 -0.43
C THR A 81 3.33 3.68 0.61
N ALA A 82 3.11 2.95 1.71
CA ALA A 82 2.26 3.39 2.80
C ALA A 82 2.84 4.59 3.55
N ILE A 83 4.16 4.62 3.78
CA ILE A 83 4.86 5.79 4.34
C ILE A 83 4.69 7.00 3.43
N ALA A 84 4.86 6.84 2.11
CA ALA A 84 4.66 7.94 1.16
C ALA A 84 3.23 8.49 1.21
N ALA A 85 2.21 7.61 1.27
CA ALA A 85 0.82 8.00 1.46
C ALA A 85 0.59 8.75 2.79
N GLY A 86 1.18 8.27 3.88
CA GLY A 86 1.09 8.91 5.19
C GLY A 86 1.76 10.29 5.24
N LEU A 87 2.93 10.44 4.62
CA LEU A 87 3.62 11.74 4.52
C LEU A 87 2.82 12.75 3.70
N ALA A 88 2.24 12.33 2.57
CA ALA A 88 1.36 13.19 1.79
C ALA A 88 0.15 13.67 2.60
N TRP A 89 -0.46 12.78 3.40
CA TRP A 89 -1.54 13.14 4.32
C TRP A 89 -1.11 14.17 5.36
N VAL A 90 0.02 13.96 6.02
CA VAL A 90 0.53 14.89 7.04
C VAL A 90 0.74 16.29 6.45
N ILE A 91 1.36 16.38 5.27
CA ILE A 91 1.61 17.67 4.60
C ILE A 91 0.28 18.35 4.27
N LEU A 92 -0.67 17.64 3.65
CA LEU A 92 -1.96 18.21 3.28
C LEU A 92 -2.80 18.64 4.48
N ILE A 93 -2.68 17.95 5.62
CA ILE A 93 -3.33 18.35 6.87
C ILE A 93 -2.68 19.60 7.42
N ILE A 94 -1.34 19.73 7.38
CA ILE A 94 -0.64 20.94 7.81
C ILE A 94 -1.05 22.13 6.96
N ASP A 95 -1.13 21.96 5.64
CA ASP A 95 -1.53 23.02 4.69
C ASP A 95 -2.99 23.48 4.87
N LEU A 96 -3.80 22.74 5.63
CA LEU A 96 -5.19 23.10 5.93
C LEU A 96 -5.31 24.17 7.03
N PHE A 97 -4.27 24.34 7.86
CA PHE A 97 -4.25 25.26 9.00
C PHE A 97 -3.39 26.50 8.71
#